data_AF-A0A386REY1-F1
#
_entry.id   AF-A0A386REY1-F1
#
_cell.length_a   1.000
_cell.length_b   1.000
_cell.length_c   1.000
_cell.angle_alpha   90.00
_cell.angle_beta   90.00
_cell.angle_gamma   90.00
#
_symmetry.space_group_name_H-M   'P 1'
#
loop_
_entity.id
_entity.type
_entity.pdbx_description
1 polymer ?
#
loop_
_entity_poly.entity_id
_entity_poly.type
_entity_poly.pdbx_seq_one_letter_code
_entity_poly.pdbx_strand_id
1 'polypeptide(L)'
;MADKKQSGFGVWVNQHIMPPIMKFVNTKAITALQNGMVCSLPFIIIGSIFLILGNIPIPAVANAINNSGWGAVFAQANNTTFQMMGLWAAIGIAYVYVKNENYEPLAPGLTSAAFLMLQNLSIDNPLKAALTAGINNGAMSGKVVTENIDKLPHALQAFLESPVTGVINTKWMGGDGMIAAIIVGLLVGWIYTMIMKAGWTIKMPAQVPPAVSNQFTAMIPSGVILTGSMLIYGGFNVFAHTDFLNWIYNTLQIPLQGISDSFGGAIAIGFLIPFFWFFGVHGGLIMGSLVAPMLQANTADNADYLLKANFH
;
A
#
# COMPACT_ATOMS: atom_id res chain seq x y z
N MET A 1 6.36 33.50 37.77
CA MET A 1 6.12 32.42 36.80
C MET A 1 4.88 31.69 37.27
N ALA A 2 3.76 31.86 36.57
CA ALA A 2 2.47 31.39 37.04
C ALA A 2 2.40 29.87 36.95
N ASP A 3 2.33 29.23 38.12
CA ASP A 3 1.98 27.84 38.32
C ASP A 3 0.55 27.63 37.81
N LYS A 4 0.41 27.28 36.53
CA LYS A 4 -0.89 26.89 35.97
C LYS A 4 -1.26 25.56 36.63
N LYS A 5 -2.12 25.61 37.65
CA LYS A 5 -2.85 24.45 38.17
C LYS A 5 -3.42 23.68 36.98
N GLN A 6 -2.78 22.57 36.58
CA GLN A 6 -3.36 21.66 35.61
C GLN A 6 -4.71 21.21 36.19
N SER A 7 -5.78 21.32 35.40
CA SER A 7 -7.11 20.88 35.85
C SER A 7 -7.03 19.42 36.28
N GLY A 8 -7.84 19.00 37.27
CA GLY A 8 -7.82 17.60 37.75
C GLY A 8 -8.02 16.58 36.62
N PHE A 9 -8.78 16.96 35.59
CA PHE A 9 -8.92 16.20 34.35
C PHE A 9 -7.63 16.14 33.53
N GLY A 10 -6.90 17.26 33.36
CA GLY A 10 -5.61 17.27 32.67
C GLY A 10 -4.55 16.40 33.35
N VAL A 11 -4.51 16.42 34.69
CA VAL A 11 -3.64 15.52 35.47
C VAL A 11 -4.05 14.05 35.29
N TRP A 12 -5.35 13.76 35.32
CA TRP A 12 -5.87 12.41 35.11
C TRP A 12 -5.51 11.86 33.73
N VAL A 13 -5.69 12.64 32.66
CA VAL A 13 -5.34 12.25 31.29
C VAL A 13 -3.83 11.99 31.16
N ASN A 14 -2.99 12.85 31.74
CA ASN A 14 -1.54 12.68 31.72
C ASN A 14 -1.09 11.41 32.46
N GLN A 15 -1.79 11.01 33.53
CA GLN A 15 -1.43 9.84 34.32
C GLN A 15 -2.04 8.52 33.80
N HIS A 16 -3.24 8.55 33.21
CA HIS A 16 -3.99 7.32 32.89
C HIS A 16 -4.14 7.07 31.39
N ILE A 17 -4.29 8.12 30.57
CA ILE A 17 -4.48 7.98 29.12
C ILE A 17 -3.15 8.04 28.40
N MET A 18 -2.24 8.93 28.83
CA MET A 18 -1.01 9.19 28.10
C MET A 18 -0.01 8.04 28.12
N PRO A 19 0.28 7.39 29.25
CA PRO A 19 1.28 6.33 29.29
C PRO A 19 0.91 5.14 28.39
N PRO A 20 -0.35 4.65 28.36
CA PRO A 20 -0.75 3.61 27.41
C PRO A 20 -0.59 4.01 25.94
N ILE A 21 -1.00 5.23 25.56
CA ILE A 21 -0.88 5.71 24.17
C ILE A 21 0.59 5.82 23.77
N MET A 22 1.42 6.42 24.62
CA MET A 22 2.85 6.54 24.34
C MET A 22 3.53 5.18 24.28
N LYS A 23 3.14 4.22 25.13
CA LYS A 23 3.62 2.84 25.04
C LYS A 23 3.24 2.19 23.72
N PHE A 24 2.02 2.38 23.24
CA PHE A 24 1.55 1.87 21.95
C PHE A 24 2.32 2.51 20.77
N VAL A 25 2.43 3.84 20.75
CA VAL A 25 3.12 4.58 19.69
C VAL A 25 4.60 4.22 19.63
N ASN A 26 5.24 4.00 20.78
CA ASN A 26 6.63 3.58 20.87
C ASN A 26 6.83 2.07 20.69
N THR A 27 5.79 1.29 20.34
CA THR A 27 6.00 -0.11 19.97
C THR A 27 6.82 -0.21 18.68
N LYS A 28 7.53 -1.35 18.56
CA LYS A 28 8.37 -1.65 17.38
C LYS A 28 7.58 -1.61 16.08
N ALA A 29 6.35 -2.13 16.09
CA ALA A 29 5.49 -2.16 14.92
C ALA A 29 5.05 -0.75 14.50
N ILE A 30 4.60 0.09 15.43
CA ILE A 30 4.12 1.44 15.11
C ILE A 30 5.25 2.35 14.66
N THR A 31 6.40 2.29 15.32
CA THR A 31 7.58 3.06 14.91
C THR A 31 8.12 2.61 13.54
N ALA A 32 8.12 1.29 13.25
CA ALA A 32 8.49 0.77 11.93
C ALA A 32 7.49 1.19 10.84
N LEU A 33 6.19 1.17 11.15
CA LEU A 33 5.13 1.66 10.26
C LEU A 33 5.34 3.14 9.93
N GLN A 34 5.43 4.00 10.95
CA GLN A 34 5.61 5.44 10.80
C GLN A 34 6.84 5.77 9.95
N ASN A 35 8.00 5.28 10.38
CA ASN A 35 9.28 5.61 9.74
C ASN A 35 9.45 4.91 8.39
N GLY A 36 8.88 3.72 8.22
CA GLY A 36 8.91 2.99 6.95
C GLY A 36 8.06 3.65 5.88
N MET A 37 6.89 4.19 6.24
CA MET A 37 6.04 4.94 5.32
C MET A 37 6.68 6.26 4.89
N VAL A 38 7.51 6.89 5.73
CA VAL A 38 8.27 8.09 5.36
C VAL A 38 9.18 7.84 4.16
N CYS A 39 9.67 6.61 3.95
CA CYS A 39 10.43 6.25 2.75
C CYS A 39 9.65 6.44 1.45
N SER A 40 8.31 6.43 1.50
CA SER A 40 7.45 6.64 0.32
C SER A 40 7.21 8.11 -0.03
N LEU A 41 7.42 9.04 0.91
CA LEU A 41 7.05 10.46 0.74
C LEU A 41 7.74 11.14 -0.46
N PRO A 42 9.05 10.98 -0.71
CA PRO A 42 9.69 11.61 -1.87
C PRO A 42 9.07 11.17 -3.19
N PHE A 43 8.69 9.89 -3.31
CA PHE A 43 8.07 9.34 -4.51
C PHE A 43 6.67 9.89 -4.73
N ILE A 44 5.88 10.05 -3.67
CA ILE A 44 4.53 10.63 -3.74
C ILE A 44 4.59 12.11 -4.12
N ILE A 45 5.51 12.87 -3.54
CA ILE A 45 5.69 14.30 -3.86
C ILE A 45 6.04 14.45 -5.34
N ILE A 46 7.02 13.69 -5.83
CA ILE A 46 7.44 13.72 -7.23
C ILE A 46 6.29 13.26 -8.15
N GLY A 47 5.62 12.17 -7.80
CA GLY A 47 4.46 11.67 -8.54
C GLY A 47 3.33 12.69 -8.65
N SER A 48 3.09 13.44 -7.58
CA SER A 48 2.06 14.49 -7.51
C SER A 48 2.41 15.69 -8.37
N ILE A 49 3.70 16.03 -8.53
CA ILE A 49 4.13 17.08 -9.46
C ILE A 49 3.74 16.70 -10.89
N PHE A 50 4.01 15.45 -11.30
CA PHE A 50 3.60 14.97 -12.62
C PHE A 50 2.09 14.91 -12.79
N LEU A 51 1.36 14.54 -11.74
CA LEU A 51 -0.11 14.60 -11.75
C LEU A 51 -0.60 16.03 -12.02
N ILE A 52 -0.07 17.01 -11.30
CA ILE A 52 -0.47 18.42 -11.44
C ILE A 52 -0.11 18.94 -12.84
N LEU A 53 1.09 18.64 -13.34
CA LEU A 53 1.51 19.05 -14.68
C LEU A 53 0.64 18.42 -15.77
N GLY A 54 0.25 17.15 -15.61
CA GLY A 54 -0.65 16.47 -16.55
C GLY A 54 -2.11 16.92 -16.47
N ASN A 55 -2.53 17.54 -15.37
CA ASN A 55 -3.93 17.88 -15.07
C ASN A 55 -4.12 19.37 -14.75
N ILE A 56 -3.46 20.27 -15.49
CA ILE A 56 -3.64 21.72 -15.31
C ILE A 56 -5.07 22.12 -15.73
N PRO A 57 -5.88 22.74 -14.84
CA PRO A 57 -7.29 23.04 -15.09
C PRO A 57 -7.47 24.32 -15.94
N ILE A 58 -6.64 24.49 -16.98
CA ILE A 58 -6.71 25.60 -17.93
C ILE A 58 -6.90 24.97 -19.32
N PRO A 59 -8.07 25.14 -19.98
CA PRO A 59 -8.40 24.41 -21.22
C PRO A 59 -7.34 24.55 -22.33
N ALA A 60 -6.78 25.75 -22.50
CA ALA A 60 -5.73 25.98 -23.50
C ALA A 60 -4.45 25.17 -23.21
N VAL A 61 -4.07 25.05 -21.94
CA VAL A 61 -2.87 24.32 -21.50
C VAL A 61 -3.12 22.81 -21.57
N ALA A 62 -4.28 22.34 -21.11
CA ALA A 62 -4.67 20.93 -21.20
C ALA A 62 -4.65 20.43 -22.66
N ASN A 63 -5.23 21.21 -23.59
CA ASN A 63 -5.21 20.88 -25.02
C ASN A 63 -3.79 20.86 -25.60
N ALA A 64 -2.93 21.79 -25.21
CA ALA A 64 -1.53 21.81 -25.65
C ALA A 64 -0.73 20.59 -25.14
N ILE A 65 -0.97 20.18 -23.89
CA ILE A 65 -0.33 19.00 -23.28
C ILE A 65 -0.81 17.70 -23.95
N ASN A 66 -2.11 17.60 -24.22
CA ASN A 66 -2.68 16.44 -24.89
C ASN A 66 -2.19 16.33 -26.34
N ASN A 67 -2.17 17.44 -27.09
CA ASN A 67 -1.72 17.46 -28.49
C ASN A 67 -0.21 17.22 -28.65
N SER A 68 0.58 17.56 -27.63
CA SER A 68 2.03 17.35 -27.64
C SER A 68 2.46 15.94 -27.20
N GLY A 69 1.54 15.12 -26.69
CA GLY A 69 1.83 13.77 -26.18
C GLY A 69 2.47 13.74 -24.78
N TRP A 70 2.78 14.89 -24.20
CA TRP A 70 3.37 14.99 -22.84
C TRP A 70 2.42 14.49 -21.75
N GLY A 71 1.10 14.55 -21.97
CA GLY A 71 0.11 14.00 -21.03
C GLY A 71 0.37 12.53 -20.70
N ALA A 72 0.70 11.71 -21.70
CA ALA A 72 1.03 10.29 -21.50
C ALA A 72 2.32 10.09 -20.70
N VAL A 73 3.34 10.94 -20.92
CA VAL A 73 4.62 10.89 -20.21
C VAL A 73 4.41 11.24 -18.73
N PHE A 74 3.64 12.29 -18.44
CA PHE A 74 3.31 12.67 -17.07
C PHE A 74 2.44 11.60 -16.37
N ALA A 75 1.46 11.04 -17.07
CA ALA A 75 0.64 9.94 -16.56
C ALA A 75 1.49 8.70 -16.25
N GLN A 76 2.46 8.34 -17.10
CA GLN A 76 3.36 7.22 -16.84
C GLN A 76 4.19 7.43 -15.56
N ALA A 77 4.73 8.62 -15.37
CA ALA A 77 5.52 8.96 -14.18
C ALA A 77 4.65 8.95 -12.90
N ASN A 78 3.42 9.50 -12.99
CA ASN A 78 2.47 9.44 -11.89
C ASN A 78 2.03 8.01 -11.56
N ASN A 79 1.65 7.22 -12.57
CA ASN A 79 1.22 5.84 -12.39
C ASN A 79 2.31 5.00 -11.72
N THR A 80 3.57 5.14 -12.15
CA THR A 80 4.67 4.37 -11.56
C THR A 80 4.89 4.73 -10.08
N THR A 81 4.73 5.99 -9.71
CA THR A 81 4.96 6.44 -8.32
C THR A 81 3.81 6.05 -7.40
N PHE A 82 2.56 6.26 -7.82
CA PHE A 82 1.37 5.94 -7.02
C PHE A 82 1.00 4.45 -7.04
N GLN A 83 1.11 3.77 -8.18
CA GLN A 83 0.79 2.34 -8.29
C GLN A 83 1.86 1.44 -7.69
N MET A 84 3.00 1.95 -7.22
CA MET A 84 4.00 1.14 -6.50
C MET A 84 4.02 1.43 -4.99
N MET A 85 3.13 2.29 -4.51
CA MET A 85 3.13 2.81 -3.14
C MET A 85 3.05 1.71 -2.07
N GLY A 86 2.21 0.69 -2.28
CA GLY A 86 2.14 -0.49 -1.43
C GLY A 86 3.47 -1.26 -1.39
N LEU A 87 4.14 -1.44 -2.54
CA LEU A 87 5.44 -2.11 -2.57
C LEU A 87 6.50 -1.33 -1.78
N TRP A 88 6.61 -0.02 -1.99
CA TRP A 88 7.55 0.82 -1.24
C TRP A 88 7.22 0.86 0.25
N ALA A 89 5.94 0.82 0.62
CA ALA A 89 5.51 0.73 2.01
C ALA A 89 5.94 -0.59 2.66
N ALA A 90 5.69 -1.74 2.01
CA ALA A 90 6.13 -3.05 2.52
C ALA A 90 7.66 -3.08 2.73
N ILE A 91 8.42 -2.61 1.74
CA ILE A 91 9.89 -2.54 1.79
C ILE A 91 10.36 -1.61 2.90
N GLY A 92 9.83 -0.39 2.94
CA GLY A 92 10.23 0.61 3.94
C GLY A 92 9.94 0.15 5.37
N ILE A 93 8.77 -0.46 5.60
CA ILE A 93 8.36 -0.94 6.92
C ILE A 93 9.25 -2.11 7.36
N ALA A 94 9.46 -3.12 6.52
CA ALA A 94 10.33 -4.25 6.85
C ALA A 94 11.78 -3.80 7.08
N TYR A 95 12.29 -2.90 6.22
CA TYR A 95 13.60 -2.31 6.34
C TYR A 95 13.79 -1.62 7.68
N VAL A 96 12.88 -0.71 8.05
CA VAL A 96 13.00 0.04 9.30
C VAL A 96 12.80 -0.87 10.51
N TYR A 97 11.89 -1.85 10.44
CA TYR A 97 11.68 -2.80 11.52
C TYR A 97 12.98 -3.53 11.89
N VAL A 98 13.66 -4.11 10.89
CA VAL A 98 14.88 -4.87 11.12
C VAL A 98 16.07 -3.96 11.47
N LYS A 99 16.12 -2.76 10.88
CA LYS A 99 17.11 -1.74 11.25
C LYS A 99 17.01 -1.35 12.73
N ASN A 100 15.79 -1.19 13.24
CA ASN A 100 15.56 -0.87 14.65
C ASN A 100 15.98 -2.02 15.59
N GLU A 101 16.16 -3.23 15.06
CA GLU A 101 16.65 -4.41 15.78
C GLU A 101 18.18 -4.62 15.61
N ASN A 102 18.87 -3.66 14.98
CA ASN A 102 20.32 -3.67 14.74
C ASN A 102 20.83 -4.80 13.84
N TYR A 103 19.98 -5.31 12.94
CA TYR A 103 20.38 -6.24 11.89
C TYR A 103 20.44 -5.56 10.53
N GLU A 104 21.08 -6.21 9.56
CA GLU A 104 21.14 -5.75 8.17
C GLU A 104 19.73 -5.64 7.58
N PRO A 105 19.27 -4.45 7.15
CA PRO A 105 17.88 -4.22 6.78
C PRO A 105 17.56 -4.34 5.28
N LEU A 106 18.55 -4.38 4.39
CA LEU A 106 18.32 -4.44 2.94
C LEU A 106 17.64 -5.75 2.54
N ALA A 107 18.20 -6.88 2.96
CA ALA A 107 17.65 -8.19 2.63
C ALA A 107 16.19 -8.40 3.09
N PRO A 108 15.79 -8.09 4.35
CA PRO A 108 14.40 -8.17 4.76
C PRO A 108 13.51 -7.14 4.05
N GLY A 109 14.04 -5.94 3.77
CA GLY A 109 13.36 -4.95 2.94
C GLY A 109 12.97 -5.53 1.59
N LEU A 110 13.92 -6.11 0.85
CA LEU A 110 13.66 -6.76 -0.44
C LEU A 110 12.79 -8.02 -0.31
N THR A 111 12.94 -8.78 0.77
CA THR A 111 12.12 -9.96 1.05
C THR A 111 10.63 -9.61 1.21
N SER A 112 10.32 -8.39 1.64
CA SER A 112 8.92 -7.94 1.73
C SER A 112 8.21 -7.86 0.36
N ALA A 113 8.95 -7.87 -0.75
CA ALA A 113 8.40 -8.07 -2.08
C ALA A 113 7.69 -9.44 -2.24
N ALA A 114 7.81 -10.35 -1.27
CA ALA A 114 6.93 -11.51 -1.09
C ALA A 114 5.44 -11.13 -1.07
N PHE A 115 5.12 -9.88 -0.74
CA PHE A 115 3.81 -9.26 -0.98
C PHE A 115 3.26 -9.53 -2.40
N LEU A 116 4.12 -9.49 -3.41
CA LEU A 116 3.75 -9.76 -4.80
C LEU A 116 3.40 -11.23 -5.07
N MET A 117 3.81 -12.15 -4.19
CA MET A 117 3.43 -13.57 -4.28
C MET A 117 2.07 -13.85 -3.67
N LEU A 118 1.51 -12.90 -2.91
CA LEU A 118 0.24 -13.06 -2.20
C LEU A 118 -0.98 -12.66 -3.05
N GLN A 119 -0.75 -12.22 -4.29
CA GLN A 119 -1.79 -11.92 -5.27
C GLN A 119 -1.84 -13.00 -6.34
N ASN A 120 -2.98 -13.12 -7.02
CA ASN A 120 -3.05 -13.91 -8.24
C ASN A 120 -2.29 -13.20 -9.38
N LEU A 121 -1.36 -13.92 -10.04
CA LEU A 121 -0.59 -13.44 -11.20
C LEU A 121 -1.37 -13.58 -12.51
N SER A 122 -2.68 -13.32 -12.46
CA SER A 122 -3.55 -13.28 -13.61
C SER A 122 -4.57 -12.17 -13.46
N ILE A 123 -4.87 -11.50 -14.56
CA ILE A 123 -5.94 -10.51 -14.63
C ILE A 123 -6.98 -10.95 -15.66
N ASP A 124 -8.22 -10.51 -15.44
CA ASP A 124 -9.28 -10.67 -16.44
C ASP A 124 -8.86 -10.05 -17.77
N ASN A 125 -9.32 -10.65 -18.86
CA ASN A 125 -8.98 -10.14 -20.19
C ASN A 125 -9.46 -8.68 -20.31
N PRO A 126 -8.55 -7.72 -20.59
CA PRO A 126 -8.92 -6.31 -20.68
C PRO A 126 -9.95 -6.05 -21.78
N LEU A 127 -9.97 -6.90 -22.83
CA LEU A 127 -10.97 -6.83 -23.88
C LEU A 127 -12.36 -7.18 -23.35
N LYS A 128 -12.48 -8.18 -22.47
CA LYS A 128 -13.75 -8.52 -21.81
C LYS A 128 -14.26 -7.33 -20.98
N ALA A 129 -13.39 -6.73 -20.17
CA ALA A 129 -13.74 -5.56 -19.37
C ALA A 129 -14.21 -4.38 -20.25
N ALA A 130 -13.46 -4.04 -21.30
CA ALA A 130 -13.81 -2.96 -22.24
C ALA A 130 -15.15 -3.23 -22.96
N LEU A 131 -15.40 -4.47 -23.37
CA LEU A 131 -16.64 -4.90 -24.03
C LEU A 131 -17.84 -4.83 -23.08
N THR A 132 -17.66 -5.24 -21.81
CA THR A 132 -18.73 -5.15 -20.80
C THR A 132 -19.02 -3.72 -20.33
N ALA A 133 -18.04 -2.82 -20.36
CA ALA A 133 -18.24 -1.40 -20.05
C ALA A 133 -19.07 -0.70 -21.15
N GLY A 134 -19.07 -1.23 -22.38
CA GLY A 134 -19.73 -0.63 -23.53
C GLY A 134 -18.99 0.61 -24.05
N ILE A 135 -19.48 1.18 -25.16
CA ILE A 135 -18.94 2.44 -25.70
C ILE A 135 -19.77 3.57 -25.09
N ASN A 136 -19.15 4.38 -24.22
CA ASN A 136 -19.78 5.49 -23.47
C ASN A 136 -20.42 6.59 -24.34
N ASN A 137 -20.28 6.53 -25.66
CA ASN A 137 -20.89 7.45 -26.64
C ASN A 137 -22.26 6.96 -27.18
N GLY A 138 -23.03 6.21 -26.39
CA GLY A 138 -24.43 5.87 -26.69
C GLY A 138 -24.69 4.92 -27.87
N ALA A 139 -23.64 4.47 -28.58
CA ALA A 139 -23.79 3.63 -29.77
C ALA A 139 -24.00 2.14 -29.47
N MET A 140 -23.54 1.64 -28.32
CA MET A 140 -23.74 0.25 -27.90
C MET A 140 -23.60 0.11 -26.37
N SER A 141 -24.67 -0.29 -25.71
CA SER A 141 -24.64 -0.64 -24.28
C SER A 141 -23.80 -1.91 -24.08
N GLY A 142 -22.98 -1.94 -23.02
CA GLY A 142 -22.22 -3.13 -22.64
C GLY A 142 -23.08 -4.39 -22.52
N LYS A 143 -24.37 -4.25 -22.16
CA LYS A 143 -25.35 -5.35 -22.16
C LYS A 143 -25.48 -6.06 -23.51
N VAL A 144 -25.50 -5.31 -24.62
CA VAL A 144 -25.64 -5.89 -25.97
C VAL A 144 -24.43 -6.72 -26.33
N VAL A 145 -23.25 -6.32 -25.86
CA VAL A 145 -22.02 -7.06 -26.12
C VAL A 145 -21.99 -8.32 -25.27
N THR A 146 -22.27 -8.23 -23.97
CA THR A 146 -22.29 -9.38 -23.06
C THR A 146 -23.32 -10.43 -23.47
N GLU A 147 -24.49 -10.03 -23.95
CA GLU A 147 -25.56 -10.92 -24.44
C GLU A 147 -25.24 -11.64 -25.77
N ASN A 148 -24.21 -11.20 -26.49
CA ASN A 148 -23.80 -11.78 -27.78
C ASN A 148 -22.44 -12.50 -27.75
N ILE A 149 -21.75 -12.52 -26.60
CA ILE A 149 -20.51 -13.30 -26.44
C ILE A 149 -20.77 -14.80 -26.70
N ASP A 150 -21.89 -15.32 -26.21
CA ASP A 150 -22.30 -16.72 -26.37
C ASP A 150 -22.57 -17.12 -27.84
N LYS A 151 -22.68 -16.13 -28.74
CA LYS A 151 -22.88 -16.34 -30.19
C LYS A 151 -21.58 -16.25 -31.00
N LEU A 152 -20.47 -15.87 -30.38
CA LEU A 152 -19.17 -15.84 -31.03
C LEU A 152 -18.67 -17.27 -31.30
N PRO A 153 -17.84 -17.48 -32.32
CA PRO A 153 -17.13 -18.75 -32.50
C PRO A 153 -16.37 -19.14 -31.22
N HIS A 154 -16.32 -20.42 -30.86
CA HIS A 154 -15.67 -20.91 -29.64
C HIS A 154 -14.24 -20.40 -29.45
N ALA A 155 -13.49 -20.19 -30.53
CA ALA A 155 -12.14 -19.61 -30.47
C ALA A 155 -12.12 -18.17 -29.93
N LEU A 156 -13.11 -17.34 -30.30
CA LEU A 156 -13.25 -15.98 -29.79
C LEU A 156 -13.78 -15.96 -28.36
N GLN A 157 -14.71 -16.86 -28.01
CA GLN A 157 -15.18 -17.03 -26.62
C GLN A 157 -14.01 -17.40 -25.71
N ALA A 158 -13.27 -18.44 -26.07
CA ALA A 158 -12.09 -18.87 -25.33
C ALA A 158 -11.06 -17.74 -25.21
N PHE A 159 -10.83 -16.95 -26.26
CA PHE A 159 -9.94 -15.79 -26.20
C PHE A 159 -10.43 -14.71 -25.23
N LEU A 160 -11.73 -14.37 -25.25
CA LEU A 160 -12.32 -13.35 -24.38
C LEU A 160 -12.38 -13.79 -22.91
N GLU A 161 -12.56 -15.08 -22.66
CA GLU A 161 -12.67 -15.63 -21.30
C GLU A 161 -11.32 -16.03 -20.70
N SER A 162 -10.31 -16.28 -21.53
CA SER A 162 -8.97 -16.62 -21.05
C SER A 162 -8.34 -15.44 -20.32
N PRO A 163 -7.96 -15.58 -19.05
CA PRO A 163 -7.26 -14.54 -18.33
C PRO A 163 -5.84 -14.35 -18.90
N VAL A 164 -5.30 -13.14 -18.74
CA VAL A 164 -3.90 -12.87 -19.03
C VAL A 164 -3.09 -13.34 -17.83
N THR A 165 -2.26 -14.38 -18.01
CA THR A 165 -1.44 -14.98 -16.94
C THR A 165 0.00 -14.47 -16.96
N GLY A 166 0.68 -14.55 -15.82
CA GLY A 166 2.09 -14.15 -15.69
C GLY A 166 2.29 -12.64 -15.54
N VAL A 167 1.24 -11.93 -15.12
CA VAL A 167 1.25 -10.48 -14.94
C VAL A 167 1.05 -10.11 -13.48
N ILE A 168 1.78 -9.10 -13.03
CA ILE A 168 1.58 -8.52 -11.70
C ILE A 168 0.45 -7.50 -11.82
N ASN A 169 -0.56 -7.64 -10.97
CA ASN A 169 -1.67 -6.70 -10.94
C ASN A 169 -1.26 -5.45 -10.15
N THR A 170 -1.04 -4.35 -10.88
CA THR A 170 -0.60 -3.08 -10.29
C THR A 170 -1.65 -2.45 -9.36
N LYS A 171 -2.91 -2.88 -9.45
CA LYS A 171 -3.98 -2.53 -8.47
C LYS A 171 -3.49 -2.74 -7.05
N TRP A 172 -2.98 -3.93 -6.75
CA TRP A 172 -2.52 -4.29 -5.43
C TRP A 172 -1.24 -3.57 -5.00
N MET A 173 -0.47 -3.06 -5.94
CA MET A 173 0.72 -2.30 -5.63
C MET A 173 0.41 -0.83 -5.31
N GLY A 174 -0.79 -0.35 -5.66
CA GLY A 174 -1.27 1.00 -5.39
C GLY A 174 -2.02 1.15 -4.07
N GLY A 175 -3.04 2.01 -4.06
CA GLY A 175 -3.88 2.27 -2.89
C GLY A 175 -4.58 1.01 -2.37
N ASP A 176 -5.15 0.21 -3.28
CA ASP A 176 -5.94 -0.99 -2.97
C ASP A 176 -5.20 -2.10 -2.19
N GLY A 177 -3.87 -2.12 -2.21
CA GLY A 177 -3.10 -3.09 -1.42
C GLY A 177 -2.34 -2.50 -0.24
N MET A 178 -2.55 -1.22 0.09
CA MET A 178 -1.77 -0.52 1.11
C MET A 178 -1.84 -1.19 2.49
N ILE A 179 -3.03 -1.56 2.95
CA ILE A 179 -3.19 -2.21 4.26
C ILE A 179 -2.53 -3.59 4.27
N ALA A 180 -2.67 -4.36 3.19
CA ALA A 180 -2.02 -5.65 3.05
C ALA A 180 -0.49 -5.51 3.02
N ALA A 181 0.04 -4.50 2.33
CA ALA A 181 1.47 -4.21 2.27
C ALA A 181 2.05 -3.87 3.65
N ILE A 182 1.32 -3.11 4.47
CA ILE A 182 1.70 -2.78 5.85
C ILE A 182 1.76 -4.04 6.70
N ILE A 183 0.72 -4.88 6.64
CA ILE A 183 0.66 -6.13 7.38
C ILE A 183 1.83 -7.03 6.98
N VAL A 184 2.07 -7.20 5.68
CA VAL A 184 3.16 -8.03 5.17
C VAL A 184 4.53 -7.45 5.55
N GLY A 185 4.75 -6.14 5.40
CA GLY A 185 6.00 -5.49 5.81
C GLY A 185 6.32 -5.67 7.29
N LEU A 186 5.31 -5.53 8.17
CA LEU A 186 5.46 -5.77 9.60
C LEU A 186 5.74 -7.25 9.92
N LEU A 187 5.02 -8.18 9.28
CA LEU A 187 5.22 -9.62 9.47
C LEU A 187 6.60 -10.06 8.98
N VAL A 188 7.03 -9.59 7.80
CA VAL A 188 8.37 -9.85 7.26
C VAL A 188 9.43 -9.37 8.24
N GLY A 189 9.34 -8.11 8.69
CA GLY A 189 10.30 -7.55 9.65
C GLY A 189 10.34 -8.34 10.96
N TRP A 190 9.18 -8.75 11.48
CA TRP A 190 9.06 -9.52 12.71
C TRP A 190 9.60 -10.96 12.57
N ILE A 191 9.16 -11.71 11.55
CA ILE A 191 9.61 -13.09 11.29
C ILE A 191 11.11 -13.11 11.02
N TYR A 192 11.60 -12.20 10.16
CA TYR A 192 13.02 -12.12 9.83
C TYR A 192 13.85 -11.89 11.09
N THR A 193 13.49 -10.90 11.90
CA THR A 193 14.18 -10.61 13.17
C THR A 193 14.13 -11.80 14.13
N MET A 194 13.01 -12.51 14.20
CA MET A 194 12.89 -13.70 15.04
C MET A 194 13.89 -14.79 14.65
N ILE A 195 13.98 -15.10 13.35
CA ILE A 195 14.91 -16.11 12.82
C ILE A 195 16.36 -15.68 13.06
N MET A 196 16.67 -14.39 12.87
CA MET A 196 17.99 -13.83 13.15
C MET A 196 18.37 -13.96 14.62
N LYS A 197 17.45 -13.68 15.54
CA LYS A 197 17.65 -13.82 17.00
C LYS A 197 17.80 -15.28 17.43
N ALA A 198 17.11 -16.20 16.75
CA ALA A 198 17.27 -17.63 16.97
C ALA A 198 18.61 -18.18 16.47
N GLY A 199 19.38 -17.39 15.72
CA GLY A 199 20.67 -17.81 15.15
C GLY A 199 20.53 -18.79 13.98
N TRP A 200 19.34 -18.88 13.37
CA TRP A 200 19.07 -19.70 12.19
C TRP A 200 19.58 -19.00 10.93
N THR A 201 20.89 -18.85 10.84
CA THR A 201 21.58 -18.14 9.77
C THR A 201 22.83 -18.89 9.35
N ILE A 202 23.28 -18.63 8.11
CA ILE A 202 24.55 -19.15 7.62
C ILE A 202 25.66 -18.20 8.07
N LYS A 203 26.54 -18.69 8.94
CA LYS A 203 27.67 -17.91 9.46
C LYS A 203 28.86 -18.04 8.52
N MET A 204 29.38 -16.91 8.07
CA MET A 204 30.60 -16.86 7.25
C MET A 204 31.85 -16.63 8.13
N PRO A 205 33.02 -17.15 7.72
CA PRO A 205 34.30 -16.78 8.33
C PRO A 205 34.58 -15.28 8.25
N ALA A 206 35.40 -14.75 9.16
CA ALA A 206 35.73 -13.33 9.23
C ALA A 206 36.45 -12.77 7.99
N GLN A 207 37.06 -13.64 7.17
CA GLN A 207 37.73 -13.27 5.93
C GLN A 207 36.76 -12.90 4.80
N VAL A 208 35.46 -13.18 4.96
CA VAL A 208 34.45 -12.93 3.94
C VAL A 208 33.94 -11.49 4.06
N PRO A 209 33.94 -10.70 2.95
CA PRO A 209 33.43 -9.33 2.98
C PRO A 209 31.99 -9.24 3.52
N PRO A 210 31.66 -8.20 4.31
CA PRO A 210 30.33 -8.05 4.92
C PRO A 210 29.19 -8.11 3.92
N ALA A 211 29.37 -7.53 2.73
CA ALA A 211 28.37 -7.52 1.67
C ALA A 211 27.95 -8.95 1.26
N VAL A 212 28.90 -9.89 1.19
CA VAL A 212 28.64 -11.29 0.82
C VAL A 212 28.07 -12.04 2.02
N SER A 213 28.65 -11.84 3.21
CA SER A 213 28.20 -12.49 4.45
C SER A 213 26.73 -12.19 4.76
N ASN A 214 26.30 -10.95 4.54
CA ASN A 214 24.93 -10.52 4.77
C ASN A 214 23.93 -11.25 3.87
N GLN A 215 24.26 -11.51 2.61
CA GLN A 215 23.36 -12.24 1.69
C GLN A 215 23.16 -13.70 2.13
N PHE A 216 24.23 -14.39 2.55
CA PHE A 216 24.12 -15.75 3.08
C PHE A 216 23.40 -15.81 4.42
N THR A 217 23.65 -14.83 5.30
CA THR A 217 22.96 -14.70 6.58
C THR A 217 21.45 -14.55 6.38
N ALA A 218 21.04 -13.78 5.37
CA ALA A 218 19.64 -13.54 5.04
C ALA A 218 18.93 -14.71 4.34
N MET A 219 19.67 -15.65 3.73
CA MET A 219 19.09 -16.67 2.85
C MET A 219 18.04 -17.55 3.55
N ILE A 220 18.32 -18.01 4.77
CA ILE A 220 17.38 -18.85 5.54
C ILE A 220 16.14 -18.03 5.95
N PRO A 221 16.28 -16.86 6.63
CA PRO A 221 15.14 -16.00 6.93
C PRO A 221 14.27 -15.69 5.71
N SER A 222 14.87 -15.27 4.60
CA SER A 222 14.15 -14.93 3.37
C SER A 222 13.47 -16.15 2.75
N GLY A 223 14.15 -17.30 2.71
CA GLY A 223 13.59 -18.54 2.19
C GLY A 223 12.35 -18.99 2.96
N VAL A 224 12.37 -18.88 4.30
CA VAL A 224 11.21 -19.19 5.15
C VAL A 224 10.03 -18.26 4.85
N ILE A 225 10.28 -16.96 4.71
CA ILE A 225 9.24 -15.97 4.45
C ILE A 225 8.62 -16.16 3.05
N LEU A 226 9.45 -16.39 2.03
CA LEU A 226 8.98 -16.63 0.66
C LEU A 226 8.18 -17.93 0.55
N THR A 227 8.66 -19.00 1.20
CA THR A 227 7.94 -20.28 1.25
C THR A 227 6.62 -20.12 2.01
N GLY A 228 6.62 -19.42 3.14
CA GLY A 228 5.41 -19.10 3.88
C GLY A 228 4.40 -18.31 3.05
N SER A 229 4.86 -17.30 2.31
CA SER A 229 4.00 -16.48 1.44
C SER A 229 3.38 -17.31 0.31
N MET A 230 4.16 -18.23 -0.28
CA MET A 230 3.67 -19.19 -1.27
C MET A 230 2.59 -20.12 -0.68
N LEU A 231 2.79 -20.63 0.54
CA LEU A 231 1.80 -21.48 1.21
C LEU A 231 0.53 -20.71 1.56
N ILE A 232 0.64 -19.45 1.99
CA ILE A 232 -0.51 -18.57 2.25
C ILE A 232 -1.30 -18.39 0.95
N TYR A 233 -0.65 -17.99 -0.15
CA TYR A 233 -1.31 -17.86 -1.44
C TYR A 233 -2.00 -19.16 -1.87
N GLY A 234 -1.28 -20.29 -1.80
CA GLY A 234 -1.83 -21.61 -2.14
C GLY A 234 -3.06 -21.98 -1.32
N GLY A 235 -3.05 -21.67 -0.02
CA GLY A 235 -4.19 -21.87 0.87
C GLY A 235 -5.40 -21.02 0.48
N PHE A 236 -5.22 -19.72 0.25
CA PHE A 236 -6.30 -18.84 -0.20
C PHE A 236 -6.88 -19.28 -1.56
N ASN A 237 -6.02 -19.66 -2.50
CA ASN A 237 -6.42 -20.09 -3.82
C ASN A 237 -7.24 -21.40 -3.79
N VAL A 238 -6.79 -22.39 -2.99
CA VAL A 238 -7.44 -23.71 -2.92
C VAL A 238 -8.72 -23.69 -2.09
N PHE A 239 -8.72 -23.02 -0.93
CA PHE A 239 -9.84 -23.11 0.03
C PHE A 239 -10.83 -21.97 -0.05
N ALA A 240 -10.39 -20.77 -0.44
CA ALA A 240 -11.22 -19.56 -0.44
C ALA A 240 -11.51 -19.05 -1.87
N HIS A 241 -10.96 -19.70 -2.91
CA HIS A 241 -11.08 -19.30 -4.31
C HIS A 241 -10.80 -17.80 -4.53
N THR A 242 -9.82 -17.29 -3.77
CA THR A 242 -9.40 -15.90 -3.80
C THR A 242 -7.90 -15.81 -3.50
N ASP A 243 -7.35 -14.60 -3.41
CA ASP A 243 -5.98 -14.37 -2.96
C ASP A 243 -5.96 -13.53 -1.68
N PHE A 244 -4.82 -13.55 -0.98
CA PHE A 244 -4.69 -12.88 0.31
C PHE A 244 -4.89 -11.37 0.20
N LEU A 245 -4.42 -10.74 -0.90
CA LEU A 245 -4.57 -9.29 -1.08
C LEU A 245 -6.03 -8.91 -1.29
N ASN A 246 -6.75 -9.65 -2.14
CA ASN A 246 -8.17 -9.43 -2.34
C ASN A 246 -8.98 -9.68 -1.05
N TRP A 247 -8.62 -10.69 -0.26
CA TRP A 247 -9.29 -10.94 1.01
C TRP A 247 -9.07 -9.80 2.01
N ILE A 248 -7.82 -9.32 2.19
CA ILE A 248 -7.51 -8.18 3.05
C ILE A 248 -8.23 -6.92 2.56
N TYR A 249 -8.27 -6.69 1.26
CA TYR A 249 -8.92 -5.53 0.67
C TYR A 249 -10.40 -5.46 1.06
N ASN A 250 -11.13 -6.54 0.82
CA ASN A 250 -12.56 -6.58 1.10
C ASN A 250 -12.88 -6.62 2.60
N THR A 251 -12.06 -7.29 3.41
CA THR A 251 -12.35 -7.54 4.83
C THR A 251 -11.87 -6.42 5.75
N LEU A 252 -10.75 -5.77 5.43
CA LEU A 252 -10.13 -4.77 6.28
C LEU A 252 -10.03 -3.41 5.59
N GLN A 253 -9.54 -3.36 4.35
CA GLN A 253 -9.25 -2.07 3.73
C GLN A 253 -10.51 -1.27 3.44
N ILE A 254 -11.51 -1.85 2.76
CA ILE A 254 -12.77 -1.14 2.43
C ILE A 254 -13.47 -0.62 3.71
N PRO A 255 -13.67 -1.42 4.77
CA PRO A 255 -14.28 -0.91 6.01
C PRO A 255 -13.47 0.22 6.66
N LEU A 256 -12.14 0.13 6.68
CA LEU A 256 -11.28 1.17 7.23
C LEU A 256 -11.37 2.46 6.40
N GLN A 257 -11.27 2.37 5.08
CA GLN A 257 -11.42 3.53 4.19
C GLN A 257 -12.80 4.18 4.37
N GLY A 258 -13.86 3.38 4.46
CA GLY A 258 -15.21 3.86 4.73
C GLY A 258 -15.34 4.65 6.05
N ILE A 259 -14.58 4.28 7.09
CA ILE A 259 -14.51 5.08 8.32
C ILE A 259 -13.86 6.43 8.04
N SER A 260 -12.70 6.46 7.38
CA SER A 260 -11.99 7.71 7.08
C SER A 260 -12.74 8.64 6.11
N ASP A 261 -13.51 8.08 5.18
CA ASP A 261 -14.28 8.85 4.20
C ASP A 261 -15.63 9.33 4.75
N SER A 262 -16.06 8.78 5.90
CA SER A 262 -17.28 9.23 6.55
C SER A 262 -17.13 10.63 7.16
N PHE A 263 -18.21 11.41 7.16
CA PHE A 263 -18.24 12.73 7.80
C PHE A 263 -17.82 12.67 9.28
N GLY A 264 -18.28 11.67 10.01
CA GLY A 264 -17.91 11.45 11.42
C GLY A 264 -16.43 11.11 11.59
N GLY A 265 -15.88 10.28 10.70
CA GLY A 265 -14.45 9.94 10.70
C GLY A 265 -13.57 11.15 10.42
N ALA A 266 -13.92 11.97 9.41
CA ALA A 266 -13.20 13.20 9.10
C ALA A 266 -13.18 14.18 10.29
N ILE A 267 -14.32 14.37 10.96
CA ILE A 267 -14.40 15.19 12.19
C ILE A 267 -13.54 14.58 13.30
N ALA A 268 -13.64 13.27 13.53
CA ALA A 268 -12.88 12.60 14.57
C ALA A 268 -11.37 12.74 14.35
N ILE A 269 -10.89 12.52 13.13
CA ILE A 269 -9.48 12.70 12.75
C ILE A 269 -9.04 14.15 13.01
N GLY A 270 -9.80 15.13 12.52
CA GLY A 270 -9.51 16.55 12.68
C GLY A 270 -9.57 17.02 14.14
N PHE A 271 -10.41 16.43 14.96
CA PHE A 271 -10.56 16.74 16.39
C PHE A 271 -9.49 16.05 17.27
N LEU A 272 -9.14 14.80 17.00
CA LEU A 272 -8.22 14.02 17.85
C LEU A 272 -6.80 14.60 17.88
N ILE A 273 -6.35 15.22 16.78
CA ILE A 273 -5.03 15.88 16.71
C ILE A 273 -4.92 17.01 17.74
N PRO A 274 -5.74 18.08 17.69
CA PRO A 274 -5.69 19.17 18.67
C PRO A 274 -6.13 18.72 20.07
N PHE A 275 -7.01 17.71 20.16
CA PHE A 275 -7.36 17.10 21.46
C PHE A 275 -6.13 16.56 22.17
N PHE A 276 -5.23 15.84 21.49
CA PHE A 276 -3.98 15.38 22.10
C PHE A 276 -3.01 16.54 22.38
N TRP A 277 -2.95 17.58 21.54
CA TRP A 277 -2.15 18.76 21.82
C TRP A 277 -2.58 19.50 23.09
N PHE A 278 -3.88 19.50 23.41
CA PHE A 278 -4.40 20.11 24.64
C PHE A 278 -3.77 19.50 25.91
N PHE A 279 -3.38 18.22 25.86
CA PHE A 279 -2.69 17.53 26.95
C PHE A 279 -1.16 17.55 26.82
N GLY A 280 -0.62 18.37 25.91
CA GLY A 280 0.83 18.53 25.74
C GLY A 280 1.51 17.42 24.95
N VAL A 281 0.76 16.57 24.23
CA VAL A 281 1.32 15.48 23.42
C VAL A 281 1.19 15.77 21.94
N HIS A 282 2.19 15.36 21.16
CA HIS A 282 2.24 15.61 19.72
C HIS A 282 1.17 14.80 18.95
N GLY A 283 -0.07 15.28 18.97
CA GLY A 283 -1.24 14.61 18.37
C GLY A 283 -1.05 14.23 16.91
N GLY A 284 -0.33 15.05 16.14
CA GLY A 284 0.01 14.73 14.75
C GLY A 284 0.88 13.47 14.60
N LEU A 285 1.71 13.13 15.58
CA LEU A 285 2.55 11.92 15.55
C LEU A 285 1.72 10.67 15.88
N ILE A 286 0.84 10.79 16.89
CA ILE A 286 -0.09 9.71 17.28
C ILE A 286 -1.03 9.42 16.11
N MET A 287 -1.78 10.44 15.69
CA MET A 287 -2.79 10.28 14.64
C MET A 287 -2.15 9.98 13.30
N GLY A 288 -1.00 10.56 12.99
CA GLY A 288 -0.25 10.25 11.78
C GLY A 288 0.07 8.76 11.64
N SER A 289 0.41 8.06 12.73
CA SER A 289 0.69 6.62 12.66
C SER A 289 -0.51 5.74 12.35
N LEU A 290 -1.70 6.18 12.75
CA LEU A 290 -2.92 5.40 12.64
C LEU A 290 -3.66 5.73 11.35
N VAL A 291 -3.67 7.00 10.97
CA VAL A 291 -4.54 7.55 9.95
C VAL A 291 -3.82 7.78 8.63
N ALA A 292 -2.51 8.05 8.64
CA ALA A 292 -1.77 8.28 7.39
C ALA A 292 -1.91 7.12 6.38
N PRO A 293 -1.85 5.83 6.78
CA PRO A 293 -2.04 4.75 5.82
C PRO A 293 -3.40 4.76 5.12
N MET A 294 -4.45 5.07 5.88
CA MET A 294 -5.82 5.15 5.36
C MET A 294 -5.95 6.34 4.39
N LEU A 295 -5.52 7.53 4.81
CA LEU A 295 -5.57 8.72 3.97
C LEU A 295 -4.71 8.59 2.72
N GLN A 296 -3.60 7.88 2.81
CA GLN A 296 -2.70 7.64 1.69
C GLN A 296 -3.33 6.70 0.66
N ALA A 297 -4.06 5.68 1.09
CA ALA A 297 -4.87 4.86 0.19
C ALA A 297 -5.93 5.72 -0.53
N ASN A 298 -6.69 6.53 0.22
CA ASN A 298 -7.71 7.42 -0.36
C ASN A 298 -7.10 8.47 -1.30
N THR A 299 -5.88 8.95 -1.01
CA THR A 299 -5.14 9.87 -1.89
C THR A 299 -4.77 9.21 -3.22
N ALA A 300 -4.43 7.92 -3.22
CA ALA A 300 -4.17 7.19 -4.47
C ALA A 300 -5.45 6.99 -5.29
N ASP A 301 -6.58 6.70 -4.64
CA ASP A 301 -7.88 6.57 -5.30
C ASP A 301 -8.28 7.91 -5.95
N ASN A 302 -8.09 9.02 -5.23
CA ASN A 302 -8.33 10.37 -5.75
C ASN A 302 -7.44 10.70 -6.97
N ALA A 303 -6.18 10.27 -6.98
CA ALA A 303 -5.28 10.47 -8.11
C ALA A 303 -5.75 9.69 -9.35
N ASP A 304 -6.24 8.47 -9.18
CA ASP A 304 -6.79 7.64 -10.26
C ASP A 304 -8.06 8.26 -10.87
N TYR A 305 -8.94 8.83 -10.04
CA TYR A 305 -10.12 9.56 -10.53
C TYR A 305 -9.76 10.78 -11.39
N LEU A 306 -8.73 11.55 -11.00
CA LEU A 306 -8.29 12.71 -11.78
C LEU A 306 -7.76 12.32 -13.16
N LEU A 307 -6.98 11.23 -13.23
CA LEU A 307 -6.47 10.73 -14.51
C LEU A 307 -7.61 10.26 -15.43
N LYS A 308 -8.60 9.55 -14.88
CA LYS A 308 -9.76 9.07 -15.64
C LYS A 308 -10.66 10.21 -16.13
N ALA A 309 -10.82 11.27 -15.35
CA ALA A 309 -11.64 12.43 -15.71
C ALA A 309 -11.13 13.17 -16.97
N ASN A 310 -9.82 13.12 -17.26
CA ASN A 310 -9.22 13.78 -18.43
C ASN A 310 -9.35 12.99 -19.75
N PHE A 311 -9.80 11.73 -19.71
CA PHE A 311 -10.05 10.90 -20.90
C PHE A 311 -11.54 10.88 -21.32
N HIS A 312 -12.36 11.76 -20.74
CA HIS A 312 -13.78 11.94 -21.07
C HIS A 312 -14.08 13.33 -21.64
#